data_AF-A0A352EG15-F1
#
_entry.id   AF-A0A352EG15-F1
#
_cell.length_a   1.000
_cell.length_b   1.000
_cell.length_c   1.000
_cell.angle_alpha   90.00
_cell.angle_beta   90.00
_cell.angle_gamma   90.00
#
_symmetry.space_group_name_H-M   'P 1'
#
loop_
_entity.id
_entity.type
_entity.pdbx_description
1 polymer ?
#
loop_
_entity_poly.entity_id
_entity_poly.type
_entity_poly.pdbx_seq_one_letter_code
_entity_poly.pdbx_strand_id
1 'polypeptide(L)'
;MKNLLIIGAISIVLFSCSEVPIDQGSASIHLLGTIKQNDSSYVRFNAELSHDTLFIKNGLAETIKVALSGEDTLIGSFPVFASDLWLVQSEGSYTGEFYRTDAENYRLPIEFVEGSLNYPNANSHWPLQYAINRISKEDSARPALLQLGHTEGVLTGSIATSTGDSRFLTGWENEGGFQLQGFDGRFIYNVIGHVMDDSVWGNVYSGKTGYYTFQGHADDQAVLEDPKTMTQLVDGYSHIEWHLPNLNGDTIHFDSRTVTRPTIIAIQGSWCPNCMDEGRVLDQFYRDFDGAIDVFGLSYEYSGTLGKATAAVQKMKRDLGTSFPMVIATYSAKQNANSILPLQSIRSYPTSIVLDANGNVINIHTGFYGPSTKEYDGYVRDLGELLTELVAQNG
;
A
#
# COMPACT_ATOMS: atom_id res chain seq x y z
N MET A 1 60.39 -16.22 33.20
CA MET A 1 60.97 -16.78 31.96
C MET A 1 59.85 -17.40 31.14
N LYS A 2 59.58 -16.78 29.98
CA LYS A 2 58.80 -17.25 28.81
C LYS A 2 57.42 -17.90 29.05
N ASN A 3 56.39 -17.06 28.96
CA ASN A 3 55.05 -17.47 28.51
C ASN A 3 55.13 -17.93 27.06
N LEU A 4 54.66 -19.15 26.78
CA LEU A 4 54.45 -19.65 25.42
C LEU A 4 52.94 -19.69 25.17
N LEU A 5 52.44 -18.73 24.39
CA LEU A 5 51.08 -18.69 23.86
C LEU A 5 50.99 -19.69 22.70
N ILE A 6 50.15 -20.72 22.85
CA ILE A 6 49.71 -21.57 21.74
C ILE A 6 48.48 -20.89 21.15
N ILE A 7 48.66 -20.20 20.03
CA ILE A 7 47.56 -19.69 19.21
C ILE A 7 47.12 -20.84 18.31
N GLY A 8 45.98 -21.44 18.64
CA GLY A 8 45.26 -22.32 17.72
C GLY A 8 44.68 -21.49 16.59
N ALA A 9 45.18 -21.69 15.38
CA ALA A 9 44.60 -21.11 14.18
C ALA A 9 43.24 -21.76 13.91
N ILE A 10 42.16 -21.01 14.18
CA ILE A 10 40.83 -21.33 13.66
C ILE A 10 40.85 -20.98 12.18
N SER A 11 40.90 -22.01 11.32
CA SER A 11 40.65 -21.86 9.89
C SER A 11 39.21 -21.40 9.68
N ILE A 12 39.04 -20.10 9.44
CA ILE A 12 37.82 -19.54 8.88
C ILE A 12 37.76 -20.00 7.43
N VAL A 13 36.91 -20.99 7.15
CA VAL A 13 36.51 -21.32 5.79
C VAL A 13 35.65 -20.15 5.31
N LEU A 14 36.27 -19.22 4.59
CA LEU A 14 35.56 -18.23 3.80
C LEU A 14 34.81 -18.98 2.70
N PHE A 15 33.51 -19.20 2.90
CA PHE A 15 32.62 -19.52 1.79
C PHE A 15 32.60 -18.33 0.86
N SER A 16 33.42 -18.42 -0.20
CA SER A 16 33.30 -17.58 -1.38
C SER A 16 31.89 -17.78 -1.92
N CYS A 17 30.99 -16.83 -1.68
CA CYS A 17 29.83 -16.64 -2.54
C CYS A 17 30.38 -16.49 -3.96
N SER A 18 30.22 -17.52 -4.78
CA SER A 18 30.25 -17.34 -6.22
C SER A 18 29.07 -16.42 -6.54
N GLU A 19 29.33 -15.12 -6.56
CA GLU A 19 28.48 -14.17 -7.24
C GLU A 19 28.30 -14.70 -8.65
N VAL A 20 27.05 -15.06 -8.98
CA VAL A 20 26.65 -15.26 -10.37
C VAL A 20 27.03 -13.97 -11.09
N PRO A 21 27.81 -14.01 -12.18
CA PRO A 21 28.13 -12.81 -12.91
C PRO A 21 26.81 -12.17 -13.35
N ILE A 22 26.55 -10.95 -12.89
CA ILE A 22 25.49 -10.13 -13.46
C ILE A 22 25.91 -9.92 -14.91
N ASP A 23 25.10 -10.43 -15.83
CA ASP A 23 25.25 -10.17 -17.25
C ASP A 23 25.14 -8.65 -17.47
N GLN A 24 26.29 -7.99 -17.66
CA GLN A 24 26.43 -6.57 -17.98
C GLN A 24 26.12 -6.31 -19.47
N GLY A 25 25.15 -7.05 -20.03
CA GLY A 25 25.02 -7.29 -21.47
C GLY A 25 23.76 -6.76 -22.16
N SER A 26 22.74 -6.28 -21.45
CA SER A 26 21.62 -5.55 -22.08
C SER A 26 21.56 -4.11 -21.58
N ALA A 27 21.65 -3.16 -22.51
CA ALA A 27 21.43 -1.76 -22.22
C ALA A 27 19.99 -1.59 -21.70
N SER A 28 19.83 -1.03 -20.51
CA SER A 28 18.50 -0.64 -20.05
C SER A 28 18.03 0.61 -20.79
N ILE A 29 16.73 0.67 -21.03
CA ILE A 29 16.08 1.79 -21.74
C ILE A 29 15.25 2.55 -20.72
N HIS A 30 15.55 3.83 -20.55
CA HIS A 30 14.69 4.71 -19.76
C HIS A 30 13.44 5.06 -20.57
N LEU A 31 12.29 4.90 -19.94
CA LEU A 31 10.98 5.11 -20.55
C LEU A 31 10.17 6.11 -19.74
N LEU A 32 9.46 6.99 -20.46
CA LEU A 32 8.39 7.80 -19.91
C LEU A 32 7.06 7.05 -20.12
N GLY A 33 6.51 6.52 -19.04
CA GLY A 33 5.16 5.93 -19.03
C GLY A 33 4.10 7.03 -18.96
N THR A 34 3.02 6.89 -19.73
CA THR A 34 1.84 7.76 -19.70
C THR A 34 0.57 6.92 -19.67
N ILE A 35 -0.27 7.07 -18.64
CA ILE A 35 -1.63 6.52 -18.59
C ILE A 35 -2.63 7.63 -18.87
N LYS A 36 -3.45 7.49 -19.91
CA LYS A 36 -4.52 8.44 -20.24
C LYS A 36 -5.77 8.10 -19.44
N GLN A 37 -6.16 8.94 -18.48
CA GLN A 37 -7.38 8.75 -17.68
C GLN A 37 -8.64 9.19 -18.44
N ASN A 38 -8.54 10.31 -19.16
CA ASN A 38 -9.58 10.86 -20.04
C ASN A 38 -8.96 11.88 -21.01
N ASP A 39 -9.77 12.61 -21.78
CA ASP A 39 -9.27 13.59 -22.77
C ASP A 39 -8.56 14.81 -22.17
N SER A 40 -8.72 15.06 -20.87
CA SER A 40 -8.16 16.20 -20.13
C SER A 40 -7.16 15.82 -19.03
N SER A 41 -7.01 14.53 -18.72
CA SER A 41 -6.14 14.06 -17.62
C SER A 41 -5.34 12.83 -18.01
N TYR A 42 -4.07 12.85 -17.64
CA TYR A 42 -3.13 11.75 -17.77
C TYR A 42 -2.20 11.71 -16.55
N VAL A 43 -1.57 10.57 -16.33
CA VAL A 43 -0.53 10.37 -15.31
C VAL A 43 0.75 9.93 -15.99
N ARG A 44 1.87 10.59 -15.67
CA ARG A 44 3.20 10.26 -16.14
C ARG A 44 4.07 9.74 -15.01
N PHE A 45 4.94 8.80 -15.35
CA PHE A 45 5.90 8.22 -14.42
C PHE A 45 7.13 7.71 -15.16
N ASN A 46 8.25 7.69 -14.46
CA ASN A 46 9.49 7.11 -14.97
C ASN A 46 9.42 5.59 -14.91
N ALA A 47 9.95 4.93 -15.92
CA ALA A 47 10.19 3.50 -15.94
C ALA A 47 11.54 3.19 -16.55
N GLU A 48 12.04 1.99 -16.28
CA GLU A 48 13.23 1.45 -16.92
C GLU A 48 12.90 0.05 -17.43
N LEU A 49 13.19 -0.23 -18.69
CA LEU A 49 13.09 -1.57 -19.27
C LEU A 49 14.49 -2.18 -19.31
N SER A 50 14.68 -3.29 -18.62
CA SER A 50 15.89 -4.12 -18.71
C SER A 50 15.47 -5.55 -18.99
N HIS A 51 15.99 -6.12 -20.08
CA HIS A 51 15.55 -7.40 -20.61
C HIS A 51 14.02 -7.44 -20.84
N ASP A 52 13.33 -8.31 -20.13
CA ASP A 52 11.89 -8.49 -20.15
C ASP A 52 11.20 -7.86 -18.93
N THR A 53 11.92 -7.10 -18.11
CA THR A 53 11.38 -6.56 -16.86
C THR A 53 11.28 -5.04 -16.90
N LEU A 54 10.08 -4.54 -16.63
CA LEU A 54 9.79 -3.12 -16.49
C LEU A 54 9.83 -2.71 -15.02
N PHE A 55 10.66 -1.72 -14.71
CA PHE A 55 10.84 -1.13 -13.38
C PHE A 55 10.13 0.22 -13.33
N ILE A 56 8.87 0.24 -12.90
CA ILE A 56 8.01 1.44 -12.85
C ILE A 56 8.24 2.18 -11.54
N LYS A 57 8.46 3.51 -11.61
CA LYS A 57 8.60 4.37 -10.42
C LYS A 57 7.24 4.88 -9.97
N ASN A 58 6.88 4.59 -8.73
CA ASN A 58 5.75 5.23 -8.05
C ASN A 58 6.32 6.36 -7.17
N GLY A 59 6.32 7.57 -7.73
CA GLY A 59 7.03 8.70 -7.16
C GLY A 59 8.54 8.43 -7.01
N LEU A 60 9.16 9.04 -5.99
CA LEU A 60 10.59 8.85 -5.70
C LEU A 60 10.88 7.66 -4.77
N ALA A 61 9.87 7.13 -4.09
CA ALA A 61 10.07 6.21 -2.97
C ALA A 61 9.92 4.72 -3.34
N GLU A 62 9.18 4.39 -4.40
CA GLU A 62 8.82 3.00 -4.70
C GLU A 62 9.14 2.64 -6.16
N THR A 63 9.67 1.42 -6.35
CA THR A 63 9.89 0.82 -7.67
C THR A 63 9.14 -0.49 -7.78
N ILE A 64 8.23 -0.56 -8.74
CA ILE A 64 7.38 -1.71 -9.02
C ILE A 64 8.01 -2.51 -10.16
N LYS A 65 8.23 -3.80 -9.94
CA LYS A 65 8.81 -4.71 -10.93
C LYS A 65 7.71 -5.46 -11.64
N VAL A 66 7.65 -5.36 -12.97
CA VAL A 66 6.68 -6.06 -13.81
C VAL A 66 7.44 -6.84 -14.86
N ALA A 67 7.47 -8.17 -14.71
CA ALA A 67 7.99 -9.05 -15.75
C ALA A 67 7.00 -9.11 -16.91
N LEU A 68 7.49 -8.93 -18.12
CA LEU A 68 6.74 -8.94 -19.37
C LEU A 68 7.00 -10.27 -20.09
N SER A 69 5.96 -10.81 -20.71
CA SER A 69 6.06 -12.06 -21.49
C SER A 69 5.09 -12.05 -22.67
N GLY A 70 5.46 -12.70 -23.77
CA GLY A 70 4.65 -12.77 -24.98
C GLY A 70 5.48 -12.50 -26.23
N GLU A 71 4.90 -12.77 -27.40
CA GLU A 71 5.54 -12.53 -28.71
C GLU A 71 4.97 -11.26 -29.36
N ASP A 72 3.69 -11.30 -29.76
CA ASP A 72 3.02 -10.15 -30.41
C ASP A 72 2.49 -9.12 -29.41
N THR A 73 2.10 -9.58 -28.22
CA THR A 73 1.61 -8.74 -27.13
C THR A 73 2.33 -9.14 -25.87
N LEU A 74 3.07 -8.20 -25.31
CA LEU A 74 3.76 -8.34 -24.03
C LEU A 74 2.74 -8.13 -22.91
N ILE A 75 2.61 -9.12 -22.04
CA ILE A 75 1.74 -9.10 -20.89
C ILE A 75 2.58 -9.14 -19.62
N GLY A 76 2.29 -8.26 -18.68
CA GLY A 76 2.87 -8.31 -17.33
C GLY A 76 1.84 -8.00 -16.26
N SER A 77 1.90 -8.71 -15.14
CA SER A 77 1.01 -8.49 -14.00
C SER A 77 1.71 -7.65 -12.93
N PHE A 78 1.01 -6.65 -12.39
CA PHE A 78 1.54 -5.86 -11.29
C PHE A 78 1.65 -6.72 -10.02
N PRO A 79 2.73 -6.61 -9.23
CA PRO A 79 2.82 -7.26 -7.92
C PRO A 79 1.64 -6.92 -7.02
N VAL A 80 1.22 -7.89 -6.21
CA VAL A 80 0.07 -7.84 -5.29
C VAL A 80 -1.29 -7.74 -5.98
N PHE A 81 -1.48 -6.76 -6.84
CA PHE A 81 -2.78 -6.35 -7.35
C PHE A 81 -3.29 -7.20 -8.52
N ALA A 82 -4.61 -7.16 -8.70
CA ALA A 82 -5.33 -7.77 -9.80
C ALA A 82 -5.37 -6.83 -11.04
N SER A 83 -4.19 -6.43 -11.49
CA SER A 83 -3.99 -5.54 -12.62
C SER A 83 -2.85 -5.99 -13.52
N ASP A 84 -3.01 -5.75 -14.81
CA ASP A 84 -2.07 -6.16 -15.85
C ASP A 84 -1.72 -4.99 -16.78
N LEU A 85 -0.59 -5.11 -17.45
CA LEU A 85 -0.15 -4.32 -18.60
C LEU A 85 -0.15 -5.20 -19.83
N TRP A 86 -0.80 -4.75 -20.89
CA TRP A 86 -0.83 -5.42 -22.19
C TRP A 86 -0.25 -4.45 -23.20
N LEU A 87 0.92 -4.74 -23.76
CA LEU A 87 1.73 -3.83 -24.56
C LEU A 87 2.06 -4.44 -25.91
N VAL A 88 2.01 -3.62 -26.96
CA VAL A 88 2.50 -3.94 -28.30
C VAL A 88 3.66 -3.00 -28.59
N GLN A 89 4.79 -3.59 -29.02
CA GLN A 89 5.95 -2.81 -29.43
C GLN A 89 5.67 -2.15 -30.79
N SER A 90 5.98 -0.86 -30.87
CA SER A 90 5.97 -0.05 -32.09
C SER A 90 7.35 0.57 -32.29
N GLU A 91 7.60 1.23 -33.43
CA GLU A 91 8.89 1.85 -33.73
C GLU A 91 9.23 2.93 -32.68
N GLY A 92 10.10 2.59 -31.72
CA GLY A 92 10.54 3.49 -30.63
C GLY A 92 9.58 3.64 -29.45
N SER A 93 8.50 2.85 -29.36
CA SER A 93 7.54 2.94 -28.25
C SER A 93 6.85 1.61 -27.93
N TYR A 94 6.20 1.55 -26.77
CA TYR A 94 5.26 0.49 -26.40
C TYR A 94 3.90 1.12 -26.15
N THR A 95 2.85 0.61 -26.79
CA THR A 95 1.48 1.10 -26.61
C THR A 95 0.56 -0.02 -26.19
N GLY A 96 -0.48 0.29 -25.43
CA GLY A 96 -1.48 -0.70 -25.08
C GLY A 96 -2.38 -0.27 -23.93
N GLU A 97 -2.68 -1.20 -23.02
CA GLU A 97 -3.70 -1.00 -21.99
C GLU A 97 -3.19 -1.38 -20.59
N PHE A 98 -3.50 -0.53 -19.62
CA PHE A 98 -3.59 -0.90 -18.21
C PHE A 98 -4.96 -1.52 -17.96
N TYR A 99 -5.00 -2.75 -17.48
CA TYR A 99 -6.23 -3.52 -17.29
C TYR A 99 -6.40 -3.94 -15.82
N ARG A 100 -7.63 -3.88 -15.30
CA ARG A 100 -7.95 -4.45 -13.98
C ARG A 100 -8.82 -5.68 -14.14
N THR A 101 -8.35 -6.82 -13.65
CA THR A 101 -9.04 -8.11 -13.75
C THR A 101 -10.13 -8.27 -12.67
N ASP A 102 -10.09 -7.45 -11.62
CA ASP A 102 -11.06 -7.39 -10.53
C ASP A 102 -12.20 -6.38 -10.76
N ALA A 103 -12.23 -5.71 -11.91
CA ALA A 103 -13.23 -4.70 -12.24
C ALA A 103 -13.78 -4.88 -13.67
N GLU A 104 -15.10 -4.78 -13.82
CA GLU A 104 -15.74 -4.94 -15.11
C GLU A 104 -15.36 -3.81 -16.08
N ASN A 105 -14.86 -4.19 -17.27
CA ASN A 105 -14.50 -3.26 -18.35
C ASN A 105 -13.56 -2.12 -17.93
N TYR A 106 -12.69 -2.36 -16.95
CA TYR A 106 -11.71 -1.38 -16.50
C TYR A 106 -10.42 -1.53 -17.31
N ARG A 107 -10.26 -0.63 -18.28
CA ARG A 107 -9.07 -0.49 -19.12
C ARG A 107 -8.77 0.99 -19.33
N LEU A 108 -7.48 1.33 -19.37
CA LEU A 108 -6.98 2.68 -19.64
C LEU A 108 -5.80 2.59 -20.63
N PRO A 109 -5.78 3.44 -21.68
CA PRO A 109 -4.65 3.50 -22.59
C PRO A 109 -3.36 3.84 -21.85
N ILE A 110 -2.30 3.10 -22.15
CA ILE A 110 -0.95 3.33 -21.63
C ILE A 110 0.05 3.34 -22.78
N GLU A 111 1.04 4.22 -22.68
CA GLU A 111 2.15 4.32 -23.61
C GLU A 111 3.47 4.46 -22.86
N PHE A 112 4.52 3.86 -23.38
CA PHE A 112 5.91 4.09 -22.98
C PHE A 112 6.71 4.56 -24.19
N VAL A 113 7.37 5.70 -24.06
CA VAL A 113 8.31 6.24 -25.04
C VAL A 113 9.68 6.38 -24.42
N GLU A 114 10.76 6.25 -25.21
CA GLU A 114 12.11 6.50 -24.71
C GLU A 114 12.23 7.92 -24.13
N GLY A 115 12.76 8.01 -22.91
CA GLY A 115 12.93 9.28 -22.20
C GLY A 115 12.69 9.17 -20.71
N SER A 116 12.68 10.32 -20.04
CA SER A 116 12.41 10.42 -18.61
C SER A 116 11.72 11.73 -18.29
N LEU A 117 10.80 11.68 -17.34
CA LEU A 117 10.26 12.83 -16.65
C LEU A 117 11.31 13.36 -15.68
N ASN A 118 11.75 14.59 -15.93
CA ASN A 118 12.57 15.35 -14.99
C ASN A 118 11.65 16.13 -14.06
N TYR A 119 11.80 15.92 -12.76
CA TYR A 119 11.13 16.72 -11.75
C TYR A 119 11.98 17.96 -11.44
N PRO A 120 11.49 19.19 -11.69
CA PRO A 120 12.20 20.41 -11.32
C PRO A 120 12.32 20.52 -9.79
N ASN A 121 13.35 21.24 -9.34
CA ASN A 121 13.46 21.61 -7.93
C ASN A 121 12.27 22.49 -7.52
N ALA A 122 11.59 22.07 -6.48
CA ALA A 122 10.56 22.81 -5.76
C ALA A 122 11.21 23.94 -4.94
N ASN A 123 10.69 25.16 -5.08
CA ASN A 123 11.23 26.35 -4.40
C ASN A 123 10.13 27.10 -3.62
N SER A 124 8.91 26.58 -3.58
CA SER A 124 7.81 27.21 -2.87
C SER A 124 8.04 27.18 -1.36
N HIS A 125 7.50 28.21 -0.70
CA HIS A 125 7.55 28.40 0.74
C HIS A 125 6.15 28.29 1.36
N TRP A 126 5.23 27.65 0.64
CA TRP A 126 3.86 27.47 1.10
C TRP A 126 3.80 26.47 2.26
N PRO A 127 2.75 26.53 3.09
CA PRO A 127 2.49 25.51 4.10
C PRO A 127 2.54 24.08 3.53
N LEU A 128 3.14 23.16 4.29
CA LEU A 128 3.27 21.76 3.89
C LEU A 128 2.08 20.89 4.30
N GLN A 129 1.13 21.43 5.07
CA GLN A 129 -0.10 20.75 5.41
C GLN A 129 -1.31 21.67 5.30
N TYR A 130 -2.36 21.15 4.67
CA TYR A 130 -3.67 21.80 4.59
C TYR A 130 -4.77 20.86 5.09
N ALA A 131 -5.67 21.40 5.90
CA ALA A 131 -6.97 20.79 6.18
C ALA A 131 -7.89 21.05 4.98
N ILE A 132 -8.24 20.00 4.24
CA ILE A 132 -9.06 20.10 3.03
C ILE A 132 -10.40 19.38 3.19
N ASN A 133 -11.41 19.87 2.47
CA ASN A 133 -12.64 19.14 2.21
C ASN A 133 -12.65 18.66 0.77
N ARG A 134 -12.80 17.35 0.57
CA ARG A 134 -13.02 16.74 -0.74
C ARG A 134 -14.50 16.80 -1.08
N ILE A 135 -14.84 17.41 -2.20
CA ILE A 135 -16.20 17.66 -2.64
C ILE A 135 -16.49 16.75 -3.84
N SER A 136 -17.39 15.77 -3.65
CA SER A 136 -17.79 14.85 -4.72
C SER A 136 -18.65 15.53 -5.79
N LYS A 137 -18.96 14.82 -6.88
CA LYS A 137 -19.87 15.33 -7.92
C LYS A 137 -21.30 15.58 -7.40
N GLU A 138 -21.66 14.92 -6.31
CA GLU A 138 -22.94 15.04 -5.60
C GLU A 138 -22.87 16.06 -4.44
N ASP A 139 -21.86 16.94 -4.44
CA ASP A 139 -21.62 17.98 -3.43
C ASP A 139 -21.45 17.47 -1.99
N SER A 140 -21.08 16.20 -1.83
CA SER A 140 -20.74 15.65 -0.51
C SER A 140 -19.31 16.05 -0.13
N ALA A 141 -19.17 16.77 0.99
CA ALA A 141 -17.89 17.19 1.54
C ALA A 141 -17.38 16.13 2.54
N ARG A 142 -16.11 15.69 2.37
CA ARG A 142 -15.44 14.77 3.30
C ARG A 142 -14.06 15.31 3.67
N PRO A 143 -13.74 15.42 4.98
CA PRO A 143 -12.41 15.86 5.42
C PRO A 143 -11.29 14.97 4.90
N ALA A 144 -10.15 15.61 4.63
CA ALA A 144 -8.87 14.99 4.30
C ALA A 144 -7.73 15.96 4.68
N LEU A 145 -6.50 15.45 4.70
CA LEU A 145 -5.30 16.27 4.81
C LEU A 145 -4.56 16.20 3.48
N LEU A 146 -4.22 17.35 2.92
CA LEU A 146 -3.22 17.44 1.86
C LEU A 146 -1.88 17.68 2.54
N GLN A 147 -0.99 16.70 2.45
CA GLN A 147 0.36 16.74 2.99
C GLN A 147 1.34 16.86 1.83
N LEU A 148 2.15 17.91 1.84
CA LEU A 148 3.19 18.19 0.86
C LEU A 148 4.56 18.03 1.53
N GLY A 149 5.59 17.81 0.72
CA GLY A 149 6.96 17.70 1.19
C GLY A 149 7.95 17.93 0.07
N HIS A 150 9.23 18.03 0.45
CA HIS A 150 10.34 18.08 -0.50
C HIS A 150 11.28 16.91 -0.23
N THR A 151 11.42 16.02 -1.23
CA THR A 151 12.36 14.90 -1.18
C THR A 151 13.42 15.13 -2.25
N GLU A 152 14.69 15.25 -1.85
CA GLU A 152 15.79 15.57 -2.78
C GLU A 152 15.56 16.84 -3.62
N GLY A 153 14.84 17.82 -3.07
CA GLY A 153 14.47 19.06 -3.75
C GLY A 153 13.24 18.95 -4.65
N VAL A 154 12.65 17.77 -4.81
CA VAL A 154 11.44 17.54 -5.62
C VAL A 154 10.18 17.61 -4.77
N LEU A 155 9.11 18.19 -5.30
CA LEU A 155 7.81 18.23 -4.66
C LEU A 155 7.17 16.83 -4.57
N THR A 156 6.85 16.42 -3.35
CA THR A 156 6.15 15.19 -3.03
C THR A 156 4.89 15.49 -2.22
N GLY A 157 4.00 14.50 -2.09
CA GLY A 157 2.87 14.63 -1.20
C GLY A 157 1.97 13.41 -1.14
N SER A 158 0.95 13.50 -0.30
CA SER A 158 -0.15 12.55 -0.20
C SER A 158 -1.43 13.24 0.26
N ILE A 159 -2.58 12.67 -0.10
CA ILE A 159 -3.89 13.04 0.43
C ILE A 159 -4.30 11.95 1.41
N ALA A 160 -4.27 12.26 2.70
CA ALA A 160 -4.69 11.36 3.77
C ALA A 160 -6.19 11.55 4.10
N THR A 161 -6.90 10.45 4.27
CA THR A 161 -8.29 10.38 4.76
C THR A 161 -8.34 9.47 5.97
N SER A 162 -9.42 9.49 6.76
CA SER A 162 -9.54 8.63 7.97
C SER A 162 -9.45 7.11 7.71
N THR A 163 -9.29 6.68 6.46
CA THR A 163 -9.26 5.29 6.04
C THR A 163 -7.94 4.88 5.37
N GLY A 164 -7.11 5.83 4.93
CA GLY A 164 -5.92 5.55 4.12
C GLY A 164 -5.38 6.81 3.44
N ASP A 165 -4.48 6.66 2.48
CA ASP A 165 -3.84 7.78 1.80
C ASP A 165 -3.54 7.48 0.33
N SER A 166 -3.16 8.52 -0.43
CA SER A 166 -2.92 8.40 -1.88
C SER A 166 -1.52 7.89 -2.25
N ARG A 167 -0.72 7.47 -1.28
CA ARG A 167 0.68 7.02 -1.45
C ARG A 167 1.55 8.10 -2.09
N PHE A 168 2.73 7.69 -2.54
CA PHE A 168 3.87 8.49 -3.01
C PHE A 168 3.58 9.38 -4.23
N LEU A 169 2.78 10.44 -4.06
CA LEU A 169 2.60 11.41 -5.14
C LEU A 169 3.87 12.24 -5.31
N THR A 170 4.26 12.49 -6.55
CA THR A 170 5.43 13.30 -6.91
C THR A 170 5.09 14.18 -8.10
N GLY A 171 5.65 15.38 -8.13
CA GLY A 171 5.38 16.28 -9.24
C GLY A 171 6.16 17.57 -9.15
N TRP A 172 5.51 18.67 -9.51
CA TRP A 172 6.16 19.95 -9.71
C TRP A 172 5.26 21.12 -9.34
N GLU A 173 5.89 22.23 -9.03
CA GLU A 173 5.24 23.53 -8.85
C GLU A 173 4.90 24.14 -10.21
N ASN A 174 3.78 24.85 -10.28
CA ASN A 174 3.37 25.64 -11.43
C ASN A 174 2.95 27.05 -10.98
N GLU A 175 2.60 27.92 -11.94
CA GLU A 175 2.18 29.28 -11.61
C GLU A 175 0.93 29.27 -10.71
N GLY A 176 1.10 29.65 -9.45
CA GLY A 176 0.03 29.72 -8.46
C GLY A 176 -0.39 28.37 -7.87
N GLY A 177 0.41 27.31 -8.00
CA GLY A 177 0.06 26.01 -7.45
C GLY A 177 1.04 24.87 -7.73
N PHE A 178 0.50 23.66 -7.82
CA PHE A 178 1.28 22.45 -8.06
C PHE A 178 0.48 21.40 -8.84
N GLN A 179 1.20 20.43 -9.39
CA GLN A 179 0.62 19.20 -9.92
C GLN A 179 1.38 18.01 -9.34
N LEU A 180 0.66 17.04 -8.79
CA LEU A 180 1.21 15.80 -8.23
C LEU A 180 0.60 14.59 -8.91
N GLN A 181 1.42 13.59 -9.22
CA GLN A 181 0.99 12.38 -9.90
C GLN A 181 1.51 11.12 -9.18
N GLY A 182 0.77 10.02 -9.29
CA GLY A 182 1.16 8.75 -8.68
C GLY A 182 0.51 7.56 -9.38
N PHE A 183 1.24 6.45 -9.43
CA PHE A 183 0.77 5.18 -9.97
C PHE A 183 1.42 4.01 -9.24
N ASP A 184 0.65 3.28 -8.44
CA ASP A 184 1.14 2.19 -7.59
C ASP A 184 0.86 0.79 -8.18
N GLY A 185 0.46 0.71 -9.45
CA GLY A 185 -0.03 -0.51 -10.09
C GLY A 185 -1.53 -0.75 -9.92
N ARG A 186 -2.23 0.03 -9.07
CA ARG A 186 -3.66 -0.12 -8.80
C ARG A 186 -4.44 1.20 -8.77
N PHE A 187 -3.95 2.20 -8.05
CA PHE A 187 -4.42 3.57 -8.03
C PHE A 187 -3.58 4.44 -8.97
N ILE A 188 -4.26 5.36 -9.63
CA ILE A 188 -3.70 6.28 -10.63
C ILE A 188 -4.21 7.66 -10.24
N TYR A 189 -3.34 8.53 -9.75
CA TYR A 189 -3.71 9.86 -9.24
C TYR A 189 -3.09 10.97 -10.08
N ASN A 190 -3.91 11.96 -10.41
CA ASN A 190 -3.47 13.26 -10.91
C ASN A 190 -4.14 14.35 -10.06
N VAL A 191 -3.37 15.03 -9.24
CA VAL A 191 -3.80 16.11 -8.33
C VAL A 191 -3.31 17.42 -8.91
N ILE A 192 -4.22 18.36 -9.14
CA ILE A 192 -3.90 19.73 -9.55
C ILE A 192 -4.38 20.63 -8.43
N GLY A 193 -3.47 21.39 -7.83
CA GLY A 193 -3.74 22.30 -6.73
C GLY A 193 -3.32 23.72 -7.06
N HIS A 194 -4.02 24.67 -6.49
CA HIS A 194 -3.72 26.10 -6.49
C HIS A 194 -3.55 26.56 -5.05
N VAL A 195 -2.57 27.44 -4.83
CA VAL A 195 -2.25 27.97 -3.51
C VAL A 195 -2.25 29.49 -3.59
N MET A 196 -2.95 30.12 -2.65
CA MET A 196 -2.92 31.57 -2.44
C MET A 196 -2.91 31.84 -0.94
N ASP A 197 -1.81 32.39 -0.45
CA ASP A 197 -1.53 32.53 0.97
C ASP A 197 -1.75 31.19 1.70
N ASP A 198 -2.66 31.15 2.67
CA ASP A 198 -3.00 29.95 3.42
C ASP A 198 -4.09 29.10 2.76
N SER A 199 -4.67 29.54 1.64
CA SER A 199 -5.77 28.83 0.97
C SER A 199 -5.26 27.87 -0.09
N VAL A 200 -5.86 26.69 -0.17
CA VAL A 200 -5.61 25.71 -1.23
C VAL A 200 -6.93 25.24 -1.85
N TRP A 201 -6.97 25.07 -3.17
CA TRP A 201 -8.08 24.43 -3.87
C TRP A 201 -7.64 23.75 -5.15
N GLY A 202 -8.46 22.86 -5.68
CA GLY A 202 -8.11 22.16 -6.91
C GLY A 202 -8.98 20.96 -7.19
N ASN A 203 -8.42 20.01 -7.94
CA ASN A 203 -9.10 18.80 -8.37
C ASN A 203 -8.19 17.58 -8.36
N VAL A 204 -8.82 16.42 -8.18
CA VAL A 204 -8.16 15.12 -8.21
C VAL A 204 -8.86 14.23 -9.22
N TYR A 205 -8.09 13.69 -10.16
CA TYR A 205 -8.52 12.59 -11.01
C TYR A 205 -7.94 11.28 -10.49
N SER A 206 -8.80 10.25 -10.36
CA SER A 206 -8.43 8.96 -9.79
C SER A 206 -8.90 7.80 -10.67
N GLY A 207 -7.96 7.08 -11.26
CA GLY A 207 -8.26 5.97 -12.16
C GLY A 207 -9.11 6.39 -13.36
N LYS A 208 -10.03 5.52 -13.78
CA LYS A 208 -10.87 5.70 -14.97
C LYS A 208 -12.02 6.73 -14.83
N THR A 209 -12.67 6.79 -13.67
CA THR A 209 -13.89 7.60 -13.48
C THR A 209 -13.87 8.49 -12.24
N GLY A 210 -12.92 8.30 -11.33
CA GLY A 210 -12.85 9.03 -10.08
C GLY A 210 -12.49 10.49 -10.34
N TYR A 211 -13.28 11.39 -9.76
CA TYR A 211 -13.05 12.83 -9.79
C TYR A 211 -13.69 13.49 -8.58
N TYR A 212 -12.97 14.41 -7.95
CA TYR A 212 -13.50 15.32 -6.93
C TYR A 212 -12.73 16.64 -6.95
N THR A 213 -13.35 17.72 -6.48
CA THR A 213 -12.63 18.96 -6.17
C THR A 213 -12.26 18.99 -4.70
N PHE A 214 -11.29 19.81 -4.33
CA PHE A 214 -10.99 20.05 -2.93
C PHE A 214 -10.76 21.53 -2.69
N GLN A 215 -11.01 21.96 -1.45
CA GLN A 215 -10.64 23.28 -0.96
C GLN A 215 -10.34 23.21 0.53
N GLY A 216 -9.46 24.07 1.02
CA GLY A 216 -9.01 24.06 2.39
C GLY A 216 -8.08 25.21 2.75
N HIS A 217 -7.54 25.14 3.95
CA HIS A 217 -6.60 26.12 4.47
C HIS A 217 -5.44 25.43 5.17
N ALA A 218 -4.33 26.14 5.28
CA ALA A 218 -3.14 25.69 5.97
C ALA A 218 -3.45 25.45 7.45
N ASP A 219 -3.10 24.26 7.92
CA ASP A 219 -3.26 23.87 9.32
C ASP A 219 -2.31 22.71 9.60
N ASP A 220 -1.22 23.00 10.30
CA ASP A 220 -0.19 22.02 10.67
C ASP A 220 -0.65 21.10 11.82
N GLN A 221 -1.64 21.54 12.60
CA GLN A 221 -2.23 20.80 13.72
C GLN A 221 -3.49 20.02 13.33
N ALA A 222 -3.97 20.16 12.09
CA ALA A 222 -5.09 19.39 11.60
C ALA A 222 -4.81 17.88 11.71
N VAL A 223 -5.80 17.18 12.26
CA VAL A 223 -5.84 15.74 12.45
C VAL A 223 -7.14 15.17 11.88
N LEU A 224 -7.08 13.90 11.48
CA LEU A 224 -8.25 13.15 11.04
C LEU A 224 -8.96 12.51 12.25
N GLU A 225 -10.12 11.90 11.98
CA GLU A 225 -10.85 11.11 12.99
C GLU A 225 -9.92 10.06 13.63
N ASP A 226 -9.99 9.93 14.96
CA ASP A 226 -9.15 8.98 15.69
C ASP A 226 -9.46 7.54 15.26
N PRO A 227 -8.50 6.83 14.63
CA PRO A 227 -8.70 5.48 14.11
C PRO A 227 -9.11 4.46 15.20
N LYS A 228 -8.85 4.76 16.49
CA LYS A 228 -9.20 3.92 17.63
C LYS A 228 -10.67 4.02 18.05
N THR A 229 -11.35 5.09 17.64
CA THR A 229 -12.76 5.35 17.98
C THR A 229 -13.72 5.08 16.82
N MET A 230 -13.19 4.83 15.63
CA MET A 230 -14.00 4.68 14.41
C MET A 230 -14.91 3.47 14.46
N THR A 231 -14.54 2.42 15.19
CA THR A 231 -15.35 1.23 15.41
C THR A 231 -14.98 0.58 16.73
N GLN A 232 -15.86 -0.29 17.21
CA GLN A 232 -15.67 -1.09 18.41
C GLN A 232 -16.42 -2.42 18.26
N LEU A 233 -16.23 -3.33 19.21
CA LEU A 233 -17.09 -4.51 19.30
C LEU A 233 -18.55 -4.10 19.51
N VAL A 234 -19.48 -4.90 18.98
CA VAL A 234 -20.90 -4.77 19.28
C VAL A 234 -21.13 -5.00 20.77
N ASP A 235 -22.02 -4.20 21.36
CA ASP A 235 -22.35 -4.30 22.79
C ASP A 235 -22.74 -5.73 23.18
N GLY A 236 -22.16 -6.23 24.26
CA GLY A 236 -22.37 -7.59 24.76
C GLY A 236 -21.44 -8.65 24.18
N TYR A 237 -20.62 -8.32 23.17
CA TYR A 237 -19.54 -9.19 22.72
C TYR A 237 -18.25 -8.89 23.50
N SER A 238 -17.61 -9.96 23.98
CA SER A 238 -16.34 -9.90 24.72
C SER A 238 -15.23 -10.74 24.08
N HIS A 239 -15.54 -11.48 23.00
CA HIS A 239 -14.62 -12.39 22.34
C HIS A 239 -14.88 -12.41 20.83
N ILE A 240 -13.89 -12.88 20.08
CA ILE A 240 -13.93 -13.03 18.63
C ILE A 240 -13.78 -14.52 18.29
N GLU A 241 -14.69 -15.04 17.47
CA GLU A 241 -14.65 -16.41 16.97
C GLU A 241 -14.97 -16.43 15.48
N TRP A 242 -14.22 -17.21 14.69
CA TRP A 242 -14.50 -17.39 13.27
C TRP A 242 -13.98 -18.74 12.76
N HIS A 243 -14.58 -19.18 11.64
CA HIS A 243 -14.33 -20.47 10.99
C HIS A 243 -14.19 -20.18 9.50
N LEU A 244 -12.96 -20.03 9.00
CA LEU A 244 -12.70 -19.51 7.65
C LEU A 244 -11.74 -20.40 6.86
N PRO A 245 -11.93 -20.55 5.54
CA PRO A 245 -11.00 -21.29 4.70
C PRO A 245 -9.67 -20.53 4.58
N ASN A 246 -8.57 -21.25 4.79
CA ASN A 246 -7.23 -20.79 4.48
C ASN A 246 -6.96 -20.84 2.97
N LEU A 247 -5.74 -20.46 2.59
CA LEU A 247 -5.33 -20.43 1.18
C LEU A 247 -5.15 -21.80 0.53
N ASN A 248 -5.13 -22.90 1.29
CA ASN A 248 -5.05 -24.27 0.80
C ASN A 248 -6.43 -24.96 0.73
N GLY A 249 -7.48 -24.31 1.24
CA GLY A 249 -8.84 -24.84 1.29
C GLY A 249 -9.21 -25.51 2.62
N ASP A 250 -8.30 -25.60 3.59
CA ASP A 250 -8.62 -26.11 4.93
C ASP A 250 -9.29 -25.02 5.77
N THR A 251 -10.24 -25.40 6.62
CA THR A 251 -10.86 -24.45 7.56
C THR A 251 -9.95 -24.22 8.76
N ILE A 252 -9.63 -22.96 9.03
CA ILE A 252 -9.02 -22.52 10.29
C ILE A 252 -10.13 -22.09 11.24
N HIS A 253 -10.06 -22.61 12.46
CA HIS A 253 -10.91 -22.26 13.58
C HIS A 253 -10.12 -21.31 14.49
N PHE A 254 -10.69 -20.16 14.79
CA PHE A 254 -10.12 -19.19 15.71
C PHE A 254 -11.14 -18.86 16.80
N ASP A 255 -10.67 -18.85 18.04
CA ASP A 255 -11.44 -18.43 19.21
C ASP A 255 -10.51 -17.65 20.13
N SER A 256 -10.81 -16.36 20.34
CA SER A 256 -9.99 -15.49 21.16
C SER A 256 -9.85 -16.01 22.59
N ARG A 257 -10.83 -16.76 23.11
CA ARG A 257 -10.76 -17.35 24.47
C ARG A 257 -9.67 -18.42 24.63
N THR A 258 -9.07 -18.86 23.52
CA THR A 258 -8.08 -19.95 23.49
C THR A 258 -6.67 -19.49 23.12
N VAL A 259 -6.48 -18.20 22.81
CA VAL A 259 -5.15 -17.68 22.52
C VAL A 259 -4.29 -17.72 23.79
N THR A 260 -2.97 -17.79 23.61
CA THR A 260 -1.99 -17.86 24.70
C THR A 260 -0.87 -16.85 24.53
N ARG A 261 -0.99 -15.97 23.54
CA ARG A 261 -0.03 -14.91 23.24
C ARG A 261 -0.75 -13.74 22.58
N PRO A 262 -0.18 -12.52 22.62
CA PRO A 262 -0.77 -11.37 21.97
C PRO A 262 -1.02 -11.68 20.49
N THR A 263 -2.22 -11.34 20.00
CA THR A 263 -2.67 -11.74 18.67
C THR A 263 -3.19 -10.53 17.91
N ILE A 264 -2.77 -10.38 16.65
CA ILE A 264 -3.28 -9.35 15.73
C ILE A 264 -4.19 -10.01 14.70
N ILE A 265 -5.40 -9.48 14.56
CA ILE A 265 -6.33 -9.83 13.47
C ILE A 265 -6.35 -8.65 12.50
N ALA A 266 -5.76 -8.82 11.32
CA ALA A 266 -5.65 -7.79 10.30
C ALA A 266 -6.73 -7.97 9.22
N ILE A 267 -7.77 -7.14 9.28
CA ILE A 267 -8.81 -7.04 8.24
C ILE A 267 -8.17 -6.38 7.02
N GLN A 268 -8.10 -7.10 5.90
CA GLN A 268 -7.33 -6.67 4.71
C GLN A 268 -8.02 -7.07 3.40
N GLY A 269 -7.44 -6.68 2.27
CA GLY A 269 -7.84 -7.14 0.94
C GLY A 269 -6.73 -6.99 -0.09
N SER A 270 -6.64 -7.91 -1.03
CA SER A 270 -5.62 -7.96 -2.10
C SER A 270 -5.66 -6.76 -3.05
N TRP A 271 -6.76 -6.01 -3.03
CA TRP A 271 -7.04 -4.84 -3.86
C TRP A 271 -6.66 -3.52 -3.19
N CYS A 272 -6.14 -3.55 -1.95
CA CYS A 272 -5.97 -2.39 -1.07
C CYS A 272 -4.47 -2.07 -0.86
N PRO A 273 -3.94 -1.00 -1.47
CA PRO A 273 -2.54 -0.59 -1.29
C PRO A 273 -2.14 -0.24 0.14
N ASN A 274 -3.03 0.38 0.95
CA ASN A 274 -2.73 0.62 2.36
C ASN A 274 -2.60 -0.69 3.17
N CYS A 275 -3.36 -1.73 2.78
CA CYS A 275 -3.26 -3.06 3.37
C CYS A 275 -1.94 -3.75 3.00
N MET A 276 -1.40 -3.47 1.81
CA MET A 276 -0.06 -3.90 1.40
C MET A 276 1.02 -3.31 2.30
N ASP A 277 0.95 -2.01 2.59
CA ASP A 277 1.93 -1.35 3.47
C ASP A 277 1.78 -1.79 4.93
N GLU A 278 0.57 -1.89 5.46
CA GLU A 278 0.33 -2.43 6.80
C GLU A 278 0.83 -3.88 6.90
N GLY A 279 0.55 -4.71 5.88
CA GLY A 279 1.02 -6.09 5.83
C GLY A 279 2.54 -6.22 5.90
N ARG A 280 3.31 -5.29 5.31
CA ARG A 280 4.78 -5.24 5.43
C ARG A 280 5.21 -4.94 6.87
N VAL A 281 4.54 -4.00 7.55
CA VAL A 281 4.80 -3.66 8.96
C VAL A 281 4.45 -4.83 9.88
N LEU A 282 3.27 -5.45 9.71
CA LEU A 282 2.84 -6.58 10.52
C LEU A 282 3.72 -7.81 10.32
N ASP A 283 4.17 -8.08 9.10
CA ASP A 283 5.11 -9.17 8.84
C ASP A 283 6.49 -8.92 9.49
N GLN A 284 6.96 -7.67 9.48
CA GLN A 284 8.18 -7.31 10.19
C GLN A 284 8.05 -7.59 11.70
N PHE A 285 6.98 -7.13 12.35
CA PHE A 285 6.74 -7.45 13.76
C PHE A 285 6.59 -8.95 14.02
N TYR A 286 5.84 -9.66 13.18
CA TYR A 286 5.65 -11.10 13.33
C TYR A 286 6.98 -11.87 13.29
N ARG A 287 7.92 -11.43 12.44
CA ARG A 287 9.29 -11.98 12.40
C ARG A 287 10.15 -11.54 13.59
N ASP A 288 10.09 -10.28 13.97
CA ASP A 288 10.96 -9.71 15.03
C ASP A 288 10.61 -10.24 16.42
N PHE A 289 9.33 -10.50 16.69
CA PHE A 289 8.89 -11.12 17.94
C PHE A 289 9.10 -12.65 17.97
N ASP A 290 9.55 -13.26 16.87
CA ASP A 290 9.96 -14.68 16.77
C ASP A 290 8.98 -15.66 17.45
N GLY A 291 7.71 -15.54 17.06
CA GLY A 291 6.63 -16.37 17.60
C GLY A 291 6.09 -15.92 18.94
N ALA A 292 6.57 -14.85 19.58
CA ALA A 292 5.97 -14.31 20.80
C ALA A 292 4.60 -13.65 20.57
N ILE A 293 4.23 -13.40 19.32
CA ILE A 293 2.89 -12.92 18.91
C ILE A 293 2.33 -13.79 17.79
N ASP A 294 1.00 -13.77 17.63
CA ASP A 294 0.31 -14.33 16.47
C ASP A 294 -0.26 -13.21 15.57
N VAL A 295 -0.32 -13.46 14.26
CA VAL A 295 -0.96 -12.55 13.30
C VAL A 295 -1.84 -13.35 12.35
N PHE A 296 -3.08 -12.91 12.13
CA PHE A 296 -4.00 -13.50 11.16
C PHE A 296 -4.49 -12.45 10.18
N GLY A 297 -4.26 -12.66 8.89
CA GLY A 297 -4.85 -11.86 7.84
C GLY A 297 -6.25 -12.35 7.46
N LEU A 298 -7.28 -11.55 7.72
CA LEU A 298 -8.65 -11.83 7.29
C LEU A 298 -8.92 -11.06 6.00
N SER A 299 -8.91 -11.76 4.87
CA SER A 299 -9.05 -11.16 3.55
C SER A 299 -10.52 -11.01 3.14
N TYR A 300 -10.94 -9.77 2.93
CA TYR A 300 -12.25 -9.39 2.42
C TYR A 300 -12.12 -9.04 0.94
N GLU A 301 -12.43 -10.01 0.08
CA GLU A 301 -12.22 -9.92 -1.35
C GLU A 301 -13.52 -9.60 -2.10
N TYR A 302 -13.37 -9.02 -3.29
CA TYR A 302 -14.48 -8.69 -4.20
C TYR A 302 -14.44 -9.49 -5.51
N SER A 303 -13.66 -10.57 -5.57
CA SER A 303 -13.35 -11.32 -6.78
C SER A 303 -14.52 -12.16 -7.33
N GLY A 304 -15.65 -12.21 -6.64
CA GLY A 304 -16.92 -12.85 -7.02
C GLY A 304 -17.04 -14.32 -6.62
N THR A 305 -15.93 -15.07 -6.56
CA THR A 305 -15.92 -16.48 -6.14
C THR A 305 -14.77 -16.75 -5.17
N LEU A 306 -14.95 -17.75 -4.29
CA LEU A 306 -13.93 -18.17 -3.33
C LEU A 306 -12.59 -18.49 -4.02
N GLY A 307 -12.61 -19.28 -5.10
CA GLY A 307 -11.37 -19.63 -5.81
C GLY A 307 -10.61 -18.43 -6.38
N LYS A 308 -11.31 -17.41 -6.90
CA LYS A 308 -10.67 -16.18 -7.37
C LYS A 308 -10.12 -15.34 -6.23
N ALA A 309 -10.85 -15.24 -5.13
CA ALA A 309 -10.40 -14.57 -3.91
C ALA A 309 -9.14 -15.25 -3.34
N THR A 310 -9.16 -16.58 -3.20
CA THR A 310 -8.01 -17.37 -2.77
C THR A 310 -6.79 -17.13 -3.65
N ALA A 311 -6.95 -17.16 -4.98
CA ALA A 311 -5.84 -16.92 -5.91
C ALA A 311 -5.25 -15.50 -5.79
N ALA A 312 -6.11 -14.48 -5.60
CA ALA A 312 -5.67 -13.10 -5.41
C ALA A 312 -4.89 -12.92 -4.09
N VAL A 313 -5.36 -13.52 -3.00
CA VAL A 313 -4.68 -13.45 -1.70
C VAL A 313 -3.38 -14.28 -1.69
N GLN A 314 -3.36 -15.45 -2.34
CA GLN A 314 -2.12 -16.21 -2.56
C GLN A 314 -1.08 -15.40 -3.33
N LYS A 315 -1.51 -14.68 -4.37
CA LYS A 315 -0.66 -13.75 -5.12
C LYS A 315 -0.12 -12.64 -4.22
N MET A 316 -0.97 -11.95 -3.46
CA MET A 316 -0.55 -10.94 -2.48
C MET A 316 0.46 -11.50 -1.47
N LYS A 317 0.17 -12.64 -0.84
CA LYS A 317 1.04 -13.28 0.15
C LYS A 317 2.42 -13.58 -0.43
N ARG A 318 2.47 -14.14 -1.64
CA ARG A 318 3.72 -14.46 -2.36
C ARG A 318 4.49 -13.20 -2.73
N ASP A 319 3.83 -12.23 -3.35
CA ASP A 319 4.47 -11.03 -3.88
C ASP A 319 5.01 -10.12 -2.76
N LEU A 320 4.37 -10.13 -1.58
CA LEU A 320 4.87 -9.43 -0.38
C LEU A 320 5.88 -10.23 0.44
N GLY A 321 5.95 -11.55 0.26
CA GLY A 321 6.75 -12.44 1.09
C GLY A 321 6.23 -12.57 2.54
N THR A 322 4.96 -12.24 2.80
CA THR A 322 4.40 -12.32 4.15
C THR A 322 4.36 -13.75 4.68
N SER A 323 4.74 -13.92 5.94
CA SER A 323 4.90 -15.21 6.61
C SER A 323 3.67 -15.63 7.40
N PHE A 324 2.91 -14.69 7.98
CA PHE A 324 1.75 -15.00 8.81
C PHE A 324 0.56 -15.65 8.04
N PRO A 325 -0.30 -16.44 8.71
CA PRO A 325 -1.49 -17.06 8.11
C PRO A 325 -2.51 -16.07 7.55
N MET A 326 -3.11 -16.40 6.41
CA MET A 326 -4.21 -15.64 5.79
C MET A 326 -5.40 -16.55 5.50
N VAL A 327 -6.60 -16.02 5.68
CA VAL A 327 -7.89 -16.69 5.48
C VAL A 327 -8.84 -15.83 4.67
N ILE A 328 -9.80 -16.45 3.97
CA ILE A 328 -10.79 -15.72 3.16
C ILE A 328 -12.04 -15.48 4.01
N ALA A 329 -12.25 -14.23 4.43
CA ALA A 329 -13.42 -13.79 5.18
C ALA A 329 -14.63 -13.58 4.26
N THR A 330 -14.43 -12.89 3.13
CA THR A 330 -15.43 -12.72 2.08
C THR A 330 -14.78 -12.80 0.70
N TYR A 331 -15.57 -13.09 -0.33
CA TYR A 331 -15.13 -13.15 -1.72
C TYR A 331 -16.04 -12.37 -2.67
N SER A 332 -17.08 -11.73 -2.15
CA SER A 332 -18.02 -10.94 -2.94
C SER A 332 -18.55 -9.76 -2.13
N ALA A 333 -18.68 -8.60 -2.79
CA ALA A 333 -19.29 -7.41 -2.20
C ALA A 333 -20.76 -7.60 -1.78
N LYS A 334 -21.41 -8.70 -2.21
CA LYS A 334 -22.78 -9.06 -1.79
C LYS A 334 -22.83 -9.74 -0.43
N GLN A 335 -21.70 -10.24 0.08
CA GLN A 335 -21.62 -10.83 1.40
C GLN A 335 -21.58 -9.72 2.45
N ASN A 336 -22.26 -9.93 3.58
CA ASN A 336 -22.22 -8.98 4.68
C ASN A 336 -20.82 -9.01 5.32
N ALA A 337 -20.05 -7.92 5.21
CA ALA A 337 -18.72 -7.84 5.81
C ALA A 337 -18.78 -8.01 7.35
N ASN A 338 -19.82 -7.49 8.02
CA ASN A 338 -19.95 -7.59 9.47
C ASN A 338 -20.43 -8.98 9.95
N SER A 339 -20.65 -9.97 9.07
CA SER A 339 -21.07 -11.31 9.52
C SER A 339 -19.91 -12.16 10.06
N ILE A 340 -18.66 -11.72 9.89
CA ILE A 340 -17.46 -12.48 10.27
C ILE A 340 -16.92 -12.04 11.62
N LEU A 341 -16.92 -10.73 11.89
CA LEU A 341 -16.41 -10.15 13.13
C LEU A 341 -17.52 -9.34 13.80
N PRO A 342 -17.66 -9.43 15.14
CA PRO A 342 -18.70 -8.71 15.88
C PRO A 342 -18.31 -7.24 16.09
N LEU A 343 -17.99 -6.53 15.02
CA LEU A 343 -17.72 -5.09 15.02
C LEU A 343 -19.02 -4.33 14.73
N GLN A 344 -19.18 -3.15 15.34
CA GLN A 344 -20.29 -2.25 15.02
C GLN A 344 -20.32 -1.93 13.51
N SER A 345 -19.14 -1.69 12.93
CA SER A 345 -18.98 -1.60 11.48
C SER A 345 -17.52 -1.79 11.05
N ILE A 346 -17.30 -2.42 9.89
CA ILE A 346 -16.01 -2.36 9.18
C ILE A 346 -16.02 -1.11 8.29
N ARG A 347 -15.34 -0.04 8.73
CA ARG A 347 -15.33 1.26 8.02
C ARG A 347 -14.16 1.43 7.06
N SER A 348 -13.07 0.68 7.26
CA SER A 348 -11.87 0.78 6.44
C SER A 348 -11.18 -0.56 6.27
N TYR A 349 -10.46 -0.67 5.15
CA TYR A 349 -9.42 -1.66 4.95
C TYR A 349 -8.09 -0.89 4.79
N PRO A 350 -7.08 -1.17 5.61
CA PRO A 350 -7.08 -2.18 6.65
C PRO A 350 -7.83 -1.77 7.93
N THR A 351 -8.08 -2.74 8.81
CA THR A 351 -8.41 -2.51 10.23
C THR A 351 -7.70 -3.58 11.06
N SER A 352 -6.91 -3.18 12.05
CA SER A 352 -6.13 -4.08 12.91
C SER A 352 -6.76 -4.21 14.30
N ILE A 353 -7.02 -5.43 14.75
CA ILE A 353 -7.54 -5.74 16.09
C ILE A 353 -6.42 -6.44 16.88
N VAL A 354 -6.00 -5.85 18.00
CA VAL A 354 -4.98 -6.39 18.89
C VAL A 354 -5.66 -7.02 20.11
N LEU A 355 -5.31 -8.27 20.36
CA LEU A 355 -5.72 -9.05 21.53
C LEU A 355 -4.54 -9.23 22.49
N ASP A 356 -4.82 -9.21 23.80
CA ASP A 356 -3.85 -9.71 24.79
C ASP A 356 -3.77 -11.25 24.76
N ALA A 357 -2.86 -11.81 25.55
CA ALA A 357 -2.69 -13.26 25.68
C ALA A 357 -3.86 -13.99 26.37
N ASN A 358 -4.83 -13.26 26.92
CA ASN A 358 -6.07 -13.80 27.49
C ASN A 358 -7.25 -13.72 26.51
N GLY A 359 -7.04 -13.18 25.31
CA GLY A 359 -8.07 -13.04 24.29
C GLY A 359 -8.94 -11.79 24.39
N ASN A 360 -8.59 -10.82 25.24
CA ASN A 360 -9.31 -9.57 25.37
C ASN A 360 -8.88 -8.61 24.25
N VAL A 361 -9.84 -7.91 23.65
CA VAL A 361 -9.54 -6.83 22.68
C VAL A 361 -8.95 -5.64 23.42
N ILE A 362 -7.70 -5.30 23.11
CA ILE A 362 -6.95 -4.18 23.72
C ILE A 362 -7.00 -2.94 22.83
N ASN A 363 -6.97 -3.12 21.51
CA ASN A 363 -6.95 -2.01 20.56
C ASN A 363 -7.61 -2.42 19.24
N ILE A 364 -8.43 -1.53 18.66
CA ILE A 364 -8.92 -1.65 17.27
C ILE A 364 -8.48 -0.39 16.54
N HIS A 365 -7.67 -0.53 15.50
CA HIS A 365 -7.17 0.59 14.70
C HIS A 365 -7.76 0.52 13.29
N THR A 366 -8.61 1.49 12.93
CA THR A 366 -9.28 1.53 11.63
C THR A 366 -8.52 2.39 10.63
N GLY A 367 -8.18 1.84 9.46
CA GLY A 367 -7.37 2.52 8.45
C GLY A 367 -5.87 2.43 8.75
N PHE A 368 -5.08 2.85 7.76
CA PHE A 368 -3.62 2.88 7.86
C PHE A 368 -3.06 3.98 6.98
N TYR A 369 -2.27 4.86 7.57
CA TYR A 369 -1.55 5.93 6.86
C TYR A 369 -0.18 5.40 6.46
N GLY A 370 0.08 5.33 5.14
CA GLY A 370 1.30 4.75 4.60
C GLY A 370 2.55 5.61 4.77
N PRO A 371 3.73 5.11 4.35
CA PRO A 371 5.03 5.77 4.54
C PRO A 371 5.16 7.16 3.89
N SER A 372 4.20 7.55 3.06
CA SER A 372 4.07 8.89 2.45
C SER A 372 3.44 9.94 3.35
N THR A 373 3.07 9.59 4.58
CA THR A 373 2.34 10.47 5.51
C THR A 373 3.16 10.78 6.75
N LYS A 374 2.86 11.88 7.45
CA LYS A 374 3.54 12.24 8.71
C LYS A 374 3.18 11.32 9.87
N GLU A 375 2.05 10.62 9.77
CA GLU A 375 1.49 9.75 10.83
C GLU A 375 2.17 8.37 10.90
N TYR A 376 2.81 7.91 9.82
CA TYR A 376 3.31 6.54 9.67
C TYR A 376 4.27 6.11 10.78
N ASP A 377 5.33 6.89 11.04
CA ASP A 377 6.34 6.52 12.05
C ASP A 377 5.75 6.42 13.46
N GLY A 378 4.79 7.30 13.76
CA GLY A 378 4.05 7.27 15.02
C GLY A 378 3.24 5.99 15.17
N TYR A 379 2.50 5.59 14.13
CA TYR A 379 1.76 4.32 14.12
C TYR A 379 2.68 3.12 14.37
N VAL A 380 3.79 3.02 13.62
CA VAL A 380 4.71 1.88 13.72
C VAL A 380 5.31 1.79 15.11
N ARG A 381 5.77 2.93 15.66
CA ARG A 381 6.31 2.99 17.02
C ARG A 381 5.27 2.58 18.06
N ASP A 382 4.10 3.20 18.04
CA ASP A 382 3.06 3.00 19.07
C ASP A 382 2.54 1.55 19.05
N LEU A 383 2.42 0.93 17.87
CA LEU A 383 2.08 -0.50 17.77
C LEU A 383 3.21 -1.39 18.31
N GLY A 384 4.47 -1.09 17.99
CA GLY A 384 5.62 -1.85 18.50
C GLY A 384 5.75 -1.79 20.02
N GLU A 385 5.52 -0.62 20.61
CA GLU A 385 5.49 -0.42 22.07
C GLU A 385 4.36 -1.23 22.71
N LEU A 386 3.15 -1.17 22.16
CA LEU A 386 2.00 -1.96 22.63
C LEU A 386 2.30 -3.47 22.59
N LEU A 387 2.84 -3.99 21.49
CA LEU A 387 3.16 -5.41 21.36
C LEU A 387 4.26 -5.83 22.35
N THR A 388 5.28 -4.98 22.54
CA THR A 388 6.35 -5.22 23.51
C THR A 388 5.78 -5.33 24.94
N GLU A 389 4.89 -4.43 25.31
CA GLU A 389 4.21 -4.45 26.60
C GLU A 389 3.38 -5.73 26.78
N LEU A 390 2.55 -6.08 25.80
CA LEU A 390 1.68 -7.25 25.86
C LEU A 390 2.48 -8.57 25.94
N VAL A 391 3.61 -8.67 25.24
CA VAL A 391 4.51 -9.83 25.33
C VAL A 391 5.15 -9.92 26.71
N ALA A 392 5.60 -8.79 27.28
CA ALA A 392 6.21 -8.76 28.61
C ALA A 392 5.24 -9.13 29.74
N GLN A 393 3.94 -8.86 29.58
CA GLN A 393 2.89 -9.25 30.53
C GLN A 393 2.57 -10.75 30.49
N ASN A 394 2.93 -11.45 29.41
CA ASN A 394 2.65 -12.88 29.20
C ASN A 394 3.78 -13.82 29.65
N GLY A 395 4.98 -13.28 29.91
CA GLY A 395 6.14 -14.01 30.44
C GLY A 395 6.29 -13.84 31.95
#